data_AF-A0A619LEX9-F1
#
_entry.id   AF-A0A619LEX9-F1
#
_cell.length_a   1.000
_cell.length_b   1.000
_cell.length_c   1.000
_cell.angle_alpha   90.00
_cell.angle_beta   90.00
_cell.angle_gamma   90.00
#
_symmetry.space_group_name_H-M   'P 1'
#
loop_
_entity.id
_entity.type
_entity.pdbx_description
1 polymer ?
#
loop_
_entity_poly.entity_id
_entity_poly.type
_entity_poly.pdbx_seq_one_letter_code
_entity_poly.pdbx_strand_id
1 'polypeptide(L)'
;MAVKISGVLKDGTGKPVQNCTIQLKARRNSTTVVVNTVGSENPDEAGRYSMDVEYGQYSVILQVDGFPPSHAGTITVYEDSQPGTLNDFLCAMTEDDARPEVLRRLELMVEEVARNASVVAQSTADAKKSAGDASASAAQVAALVTDATDSARAASTSAGQAASSAQEASSGAEAASAKATEAEKSAAAAESSKNAAATSAGAAKTSETNAAASQQSAATSASTAATKASEAATSARDAVASKEAAKSSETNASSSAGRAASSATAAENSARAAKTSETNARSSETAAERSASAAADAKTAAAGSASTASTKATEAAGSAVSASQSKSAAEAAAIRAKNSAKRAEDIASAVALEDADTTRKGIVQLSSATNSTSETLAATPKAVKVVMDETNRKAHWTVRH
;
A
#
# COMPACT_ATOMS: atom_id res chain seq x y z
N MET A 1 -69.97 -169.63 26.13
CA MET A 1 -70.83 -170.84 26.10
C MET A 1 -71.84 -170.53 25.04
N ALA A 2 -71.74 -171.20 23.89
CA ALA A 2 -72.52 -170.82 22.73
C ALA A 2 -74.01 -171.15 22.93
N VAL A 3 -74.88 -170.20 22.57
CA VAL A 3 -76.33 -170.36 22.58
C VAL A 3 -76.75 -170.95 21.23
N LYS A 4 -77.45 -172.08 21.28
CA LYS A 4 -77.88 -172.78 20.08
C LYS A 4 -79.07 -172.07 19.45
N ILE A 5 -78.86 -171.43 18.29
CA ILE A 5 -79.93 -170.84 17.48
C ILE A 5 -80.25 -171.85 16.38
N SER A 6 -81.40 -172.49 16.50
CA SER A 6 -81.82 -173.54 15.56
C SER A 6 -83.31 -173.46 15.26
N GLY A 7 -83.69 -173.86 14.06
CA GLY A 7 -85.08 -173.80 13.62
C GLY A 7 -85.22 -174.15 12.15
N VAL A 8 -86.44 -173.99 11.63
CA VAL A 8 -86.71 -174.10 10.18
C VAL A 8 -86.85 -172.68 9.64
N LEU A 9 -85.98 -172.29 8.70
CA LEU A 9 -86.09 -171.01 8.01
C LEU A 9 -87.23 -171.12 7.00
N LYS A 10 -88.31 -170.37 7.25
CA LYS A 10 -89.51 -170.34 6.40
C LYS A 10 -89.60 -169.00 5.67
N ASP A 11 -90.05 -169.02 4.42
CA ASP A 11 -90.42 -167.80 3.72
C ASP A 11 -91.75 -167.23 4.25
N GLY A 12 -92.13 -166.04 3.80
CA GLY A 12 -93.41 -165.41 4.15
C GLY A 12 -94.66 -166.21 3.74
N THR A 13 -94.51 -167.32 3.01
CA THR A 13 -95.59 -168.26 2.64
C THR A 13 -95.53 -169.58 3.42
N GLY A 14 -94.59 -169.71 4.36
CA GLY A 14 -94.43 -170.88 5.23
C GLY A 14 -93.67 -172.05 4.60
N LYS A 15 -93.15 -171.92 3.38
CA LYS A 15 -92.33 -172.97 2.74
C LYS A 15 -90.88 -172.91 3.23
N PRO A 16 -90.19 -174.06 3.37
CA PRO A 16 -88.79 -174.08 3.79
C PRO A 16 -87.90 -173.45 2.71
N VAL A 17 -87.08 -172.48 3.10
CA VAL A 17 -86.15 -171.79 2.18
C VAL A 17 -84.88 -172.62 2.05
N GLN A 18 -84.77 -173.32 0.92
CA GLN A 18 -83.58 -174.08 0.54
C GLN A 18 -82.52 -173.16 -0.07
N ASN A 19 -81.24 -173.56 0.00
CA ASN A 19 -80.10 -172.82 -0.57
C ASN A 19 -79.96 -171.36 -0.08
N CYS A 20 -80.29 -171.11 1.18
CA CYS A 20 -80.00 -169.84 1.86
C CYS A 20 -78.72 -169.99 2.70
N THR A 21 -77.98 -168.90 2.89
CA THR A 21 -76.86 -168.82 3.83
C THR A 21 -77.22 -167.77 4.87
N ILE A 22 -77.30 -168.18 6.13
CA ILE A 22 -77.53 -167.26 7.25
C ILE A 22 -76.16 -166.80 7.76
N GLN A 23 -75.91 -165.51 7.68
CA GLN A 23 -74.68 -164.89 8.16
C GLN A 23 -74.95 -164.02 9.39
N LEU A 24 -74.15 -164.22 10.44
CA LEU A 24 -74.15 -163.37 11.63
C LEU A 24 -72.84 -162.59 11.69
N LYS A 25 -72.93 -161.27 11.54
CA LYS A 25 -71.79 -160.36 11.58
C LYS A 25 -71.75 -159.58 12.89
N ALA A 26 -70.70 -159.77 13.69
CA ALA A 26 -70.56 -159.06 14.97
C ALA A 26 -70.49 -157.53 14.76
N ARG A 27 -71.34 -156.75 15.44
CA ARG A 27 -71.38 -155.26 15.37
C ARG A 27 -70.55 -154.57 16.44
N ARG A 28 -70.27 -155.25 17.55
CA ARG A 28 -69.41 -154.75 18.63
C ARG A 28 -68.46 -155.86 19.07
N ASN A 29 -67.27 -155.46 19.53
CA ASN A 29 -66.34 -156.36 20.21
C ASN A 29 -67.02 -156.90 21.48
N SER A 30 -67.15 -158.22 21.60
CA SER A 30 -67.46 -158.94 22.84
C SER A 30 -66.23 -159.70 23.34
N THR A 31 -66.31 -160.26 24.55
CA THR A 31 -65.18 -160.95 25.19
C THR A 31 -64.71 -162.19 24.43
N THR A 32 -65.57 -162.76 23.57
CA THR A 32 -65.28 -163.97 22.78
C THR A 32 -65.37 -163.74 21.27
N VAL A 33 -65.99 -162.64 20.81
CA VAL A 33 -66.17 -162.34 19.38
C VAL A 33 -65.79 -160.90 19.05
N VAL A 34 -64.87 -160.72 18.09
CA VAL A 34 -64.40 -159.39 17.65
C VAL A 34 -65.34 -158.83 16.59
N VAL A 35 -65.57 -157.51 16.59
CA VAL A 35 -66.39 -156.82 15.59
C VAL A 35 -65.96 -157.18 14.17
N ASN A 36 -66.91 -157.25 13.24
CA ASN A 36 -66.76 -157.64 11.84
C ASN A 36 -66.49 -159.13 11.55
N THR A 37 -66.34 -160.02 12.52
CA THR A 37 -66.29 -161.47 12.25
C THR A 37 -67.65 -162.00 11.82
N VAL A 38 -67.66 -162.97 10.88
CA VAL A 38 -68.89 -163.54 10.31
C VAL A 38 -68.94 -165.05 10.56
N GLY A 39 -70.01 -165.53 11.20
CA GLY A 39 -70.39 -166.94 11.24
C GLY A 39 -71.44 -167.23 10.16
N SER A 40 -71.31 -168.35 9.44
CA SER A 40 -72.15 -168.67 8.28
C SER A 40 -72.64 -170.10 8.38
N GLU A 41 -73.94 -170.32 8.18
CA GLU A 41 -74.53 -171.66 8.15
C GLU A 41 -75.55 -171.80 7.01
N ASN A 42 -75.59 -172.98 6.41
CA ASN A 42 -76.47 -173.33 5.31
C ASN A 42 -77.54 -174.33 5.79
N PRO A 43 -78.84 -174.00 5.69
CA PRO A 43 -79.91 -174.94 6.02
C PRO A 43 -79.94 -176.14 5.06
N ASP A 44 -80.41 -177.29 5.55
CA ASP A 44 -80.60 -178.52 4.75
C ASP A 44 -81.78 -178.42 3.75
N GLU A 45 -82.04 -179.48 2.96
CA GLU A 45 -83.16 -179.54 1.99
C GLU A 45 -84.55 -179.33 2.65
N ALA A 46 -84.67 -179.49 3.97
CA ALA A 46 -85.88 -179.20 4.74
C ALA A 46 -85.90 -177.79 5.36
N GLY A 47 -84.90 -176.95 5.08
CA GLY A 47 -84.76 -175.58 5.60
C GLY A 47 -84.34 -175.52 7.07
N ARG A 48 -83.83 -176.62 7.65
CA ARG A 48 -83.39 -176.66 9.05
C ARG A 48 -81.97 -176.12 9.17
N TYR A 49 -81.76 -175.18 10.09
CA TYR A 49 -80.44 -174.64 10.47
C TYR A 49 -80.20 -174.83 11.96
N SER A 50 -78.93 -174.92 12.37
CA SER A 50 -78.54 -175.17 13.76
C SER A 50 -77.10 -174.70 14.02
N MET A 51 -76.96 -173.46 14.49
CA MET A 51 -75.67 -172.87 14.82
C MET A 51 -75.55 -172.61 16.31
N ASP A 52 -74.34 -172.79 16.80
CA ASP A 52 -73.93 -172.38 18.13
C ASP A 52 -73.35 -170.95 18.04
N VAL A 53 -74.05 -169.96 18.62
CA VAL A 53 -73.70 -168.52 18.54
C VAL A 53 -73.28 -167.99 19.91
N GLU A 54 -72.10 -167.39 20.01
CA GLU A 54 -71.60 -166.78 21.27
C GLU A 54 -72.30 -165.45 21.59
N TYR A 55 -72.28 -165.00 22.84
CA TYR A 55 -72.96 -163.77 23.27
C TYR A 55 -72.34 -162.50 22.65
N GLY A 56 -73.20 -161.56 22.31
CA GLY A 56 -72.82 -160.35 21.61
C GLY A 56 -73.95 -159.77 20.78
N GLN A 57 -73.66 -158.66 20.12
CA GLN A 57 -74.61 -157.99 19.25
C GLN A 57 -74.22 -158.26 17.80
N TYR A 58 -75.11 -158.92 17.07
CA TYR A 58 -74.88 -159.40 15.71
C TYR A 58 -75.88 -158.79 14.75
N SER A 59 -75.38 -158.44 13.59
CA SER A 59 -76.16 -158.15 12.41
C SER A 59 -76.46 -159.47 11.69
N VAL A 60 -77.74 -159.77 11.50
CA VAL A 60 -78.21 -160.96 10.78
C VAL A 60 -78.40 -160.60 9.31
N ILE A 61 -77.74 -161.34 8.44
CA ILE A 61 -77.80 -161.17 6.98
C ILE A 61 -78.23 -162.51 6.38
N LEU A 62 -79.27 -162.48 5.54
CA LEU A 62 -79.78 -163.65 4.82
C LEU A 62 -79.37 -163.53 3.36
N GLN A 63 -78.66 -164.54 2.84
CA GLN A 63 -78.22 -164.60 1.45
C GLN A 63 -78.80 -165.84 0.77
N VAL A 64 -79.80 -165.64 -0.09
CA VAL A 64 -80.44 -166.71 -0.87
C VAL A 64 -79.79 -166.78 -2.25
N ASP A 65 -79.45 -167.98 -2.73
CA ASP A 65 -78.79 -168.17 -4.03
C ASP A 65 -79.60 -167.50 -5.17
N GLY A 66 -78.98 -166.55 -5.86
CA GLY A 66 -79.61 -165.73 -6.91
C GLY A 66 -80.17 -164.37 -6.48
N PHE A 67 -80.16 -164.02 -5.19
CA PHE A 67 -80.60 -162.71 -4.67
C PHE A 67 -79.51 -162.01 -3.83
N PRO A 68 -79.37 -160.67 -3.91
CA PRO A 68 -78.38 -159.92 -3.13
C PRO A 68 -78.63 -160.05 -1.61
N PRO A 69 -77.57 -160.09 -0.78
CA PRO A 69 -77.68 -160.31 0.66
C PRO A 69 -78.52 -159.22 1.33
N SER A 70 -79.55 -159.64 2.08
CA SER A 70 -80.50 -158.75 2.75
C SER A 70 -80.26 -158.73 4.26
N HIS A 71 -80.28 -157.54 4.86
CA HIS A 71 -80.10 -157.35 6.28
C HIS A 71 -81.42 -157.65 7.01
N ALA A 72 -81.50 -158.80 7.67
CA ALA A 72 -82.71 -159.26 8.35
C ALA A 72 -82.96 -158.53 9.69
N GLY A 73 -81.90 -157.98 10.29
CA GLY A 73 -81.99 -157.12 11.48
C GLY A 73 -80.78 -157.26 12.37
N THR A 74 -80.84 -156.68 13.57
CA THR A 74 -79.80 -156.82 14.58
C THR A 74 -80.34 -157.63 15.75
N ILE A 75 -79.65 -158.69 16.13
CA ILE A 75 -79.95 -159.46 17.33
C ILE A 75 -78.93 -159.16 18.42
N THR A 76 -79.36 -159.24 19.67
CA THR A 76 -78.46 -159.21 20.83
C THR A 76 -78.64 -160.52 21.57
N VAL A 77 -77.58 -161.35 21.59
CA VAL A 77 -77.55 -162.61 22.33
C VAL A 77 -76.89 -162.34 23.68
N TYR A 78 -77.64 -162.51 24.76
CA TYR A 78 -77.15 -162.37 26.14
C TYR A 78 -76.65 -163.72 26.68
N GLU A 79 -75.85 -163.69 27.74
CA GLU A 79 -75.22 -164.90 28.33
C GLU A 79 -76.25 -165.91 28.89
N ASP A 80 -77.43 -165.42 29.29
CA ASP A 80 -78.56 -166.19 29.81
C ASP A 80 -79.65 -166.47 28.76
N SER A 81 -79.39 -166.18 27.48
CA SER A 81 -80.37 -166.38 26.41
C SER A 81 -80.66 -167.86 26.18
N GLN A 82 -81.95 -168.23 26.19
CA GLN A 82 -82.38 -169.61 25.95
C GLN A 82 -82.25 -170.00 24.46
N PRO A 83 -81.96 -171.27 24.13
CA PRO A 83 -81.99 -171.75 22.75
C PRO A 83 -83.35 -171.49 22.11
N GLY A 84 -83.35 -170.87 20.93
CA GLY A 84 -84.57 -170.39 20.27
C GLY A 84 -84.38 -170.21 18.77
N THR A 85 -85.41 -169.76 18.08
CA THR A 85 -85.33 -169.49 16.64
C THR A 85 -84.69 -168.12 16.40
N LEU A 86 -84.04 -167.95 15.25
CA LEU A 86 -83.46 -166.65 14.86
C LEU A 86 -84.48 -165.51 14.91
N ASN A 87 -85.75 -165.81 14.62
CA ASN A 87 -86.83 -164.84 14.62
C ASN A 87 -87.18 -164.35 16.04
N ASP A 88 -87.02 -165.18 17.07
CA ASP A 88 -87.29 -164.79 18.47
C ASP A 88 -86.30 -163.70 18.94
N PHE A 89 -85.03 -163.81 18.52
CA PHE A 89 -84.00 -162.84 18.86
C PHE A 89 -84.12 -161.50 18.12
N LEU A 90 -84.80 -161.46 16.97
CA LEU A 90 -85.04 -160.24 16.20
C LEU A 90 -86.16 -159.36 16.77
N CYS A 91 -86.97 -159.86 17.71
CA CYS A 91 -88.11 -159.14 18.28
C CYS A 91 -87.88 -158.49 19.66
N ALA A 92 -86.67 -158.54 20.24
CA ALA A 92 -86.39 -157.96 21.57
C ALA A 92 -86.02 -156.45 21.52
N MET A 93 -86.57 -155.60 22.42
CA MET A 93 -86.36 -154.12 22.50
C MET A 93 -84.96 -153.67 23.02
N THR A 94 -84.50 -152.44 22.70
CA THR A 94 -83.16 -151.86 23.04
C THR A 94 -83.17 -150.51 23.81
N GLU A 95 -82.03 -150.14 24.41
CA GLU A 95 -81.84 -149.11 25.46
C GLU A 95 -81.97 -147.60 25.05
N ASP A 96 -82.03 -147.25 23.75
CA ASP A 96 -82.11 -145.85 23.27
C ASP A 96 -83.51 -145.19 23.43
N ASP A 97 -84.56 -145.97 23.69
CA ASP A 97 -85.96 -145.49 23.72
C ASP A 97 -86.40 -144.78 25.03
N ALA A 98 -85.48 -144.44 25.95
CA ALA A 98 -85.81 -144.04 27.34
C ALA A 98 -85.50 -142.57 27.79
N ARG A 99 -85.21 -141.58 26.92
CA ARG A 99 -84.94 -140.16 27.35
C ARG A 99 -85.99 -139.12 26.85
N PRO A 100 -86.56 -138.23 27.72
CA PRO A 100 -87.62 -137.27 27.34
C PRO A 100 -87.19 -135.87 26.85
N GLU A 101 -87.98 -135.28 25.93
CA GLU A 101 -87.75 -134.06 25.12
C GLU A 101 -87.67 -132.71 25.87
N VAL A 102 -88.16 -132.63 27.12
CA VAL A 102 -88.33 -131.37 27.86
C VAL A 102 -86.98 -130.72 28.25
N LEU A 103 -85.97 -131.53 28.53
CA LEU A 103 -84.64 -131.05 28.93
C LEU A 103 -83.88 -130.40 27.75
N ARG A 104 -84.10 -130.87 26.53
CA ARG A 104 -83.47 -130.33 25.31
C ARG A 104 -83.88 -128.88 25.02
N ARG A 105 -85.11 -128.50 25.36
CA ARG A 105 -85.64 -127.15 25.10
C ARG A 105 -85.15 -126.11 26.12
N LEU A 106 -84.87 -126.54 27.36
CA LEU A 106 -84.31 -125.68 28.40
C LEU A 106 -82.85 -125.32 28.09
N GLU A 107 -82.05 -126.27 27.61
CA GLU A 107 -80.65 -126.03 27.24
C GLU A 107 -80.51 -125.01 26.09
N LEU A 108 -81.35 -125.12 25.05
CA LEU A 108 -81.36 -124.16 23.94
C LEU A 108 -81.71 -122.73 24.39
N MET A 109 -82.62 -122.58 25.34
CA MET A 109 -83.04 -121.28 25.87
C MET A 109 -81.94 -120.62 26.72
N VAL A 110 -81.22 -121.42 27.52
CA VAL A 110 -80.05 -120.95 28.28
C VAL A 110 -78.92 -120.54 27.34
N GLU A 111 -78.68 -121.30 26.27
CA GLU A 111 -77.65 -120.98 25.28
C GLU A 111 -77.98 -119.71 24.47
N GLU A 112 -79.27 -119.47 24.17
CA GLU A 112 -79.72 -118.24 23.52
C GLU A 112 -79.63 -117.02 24.43
N VAL A 113 -79.98 -117.14 25.72
CA VAL A 113 -79.78 -116.08 26.72
C VAL A 113 -78.29 -115.77 26.88
N ALA A 114 -77.42 -116.80 26.90
CA ALA A 114 -75.98 -116.62 26.94
C ALA A 114 -75.43 -115.91 25.68
N ARG A 115 -75.90 -116.27 24.49
CA ARG A 115 -75.55 -115.58 23.22
C ARG A 115 -76.03 -114.13 23.22
N ASN A 116 -77.27 -113.86 23.63
CA ASN A 116 -77.81 -112.50 23.70
C ASN A 116 -77.06 -111.64 24.74
N ALA A 117 -76.74 -112.19 25.90
CA ALA A 117 -75.91 -111.50 26.89
C ALA A 117 -74.51 -111.17 26.33
N SER A 118 -73.91 -112.07 25.56
CA SER A 118 -72.62 -111.83 24.88
C SER A 118 -72.72 -110.71 23.83
N VAL A 119 -73.77 -110.68 23.01
CA VAL A 119 -73.98 -109.61 22.01
C VAL A 119 -74.22 -108.27 22.69
N VAL A 120 -75.04 -108.22 23.75
CA VAL A 120 -75.28 -106.99 24.52
C VAL A 120 -73.99 -106.50 25.19
N ALA A 121 -73.17 -107.41 25.74
CA ALA A 121 -71.86 -107.06 26.30
C ALA A 121 -70.92 -106.50 25.23
N GLN A 122 -70.87 -107.11 24.05
CA GLN A 122 -70.08 -106.64 22.90
C GLN A 122 -70.57 -105.27 22.43
N SER A 123 -71.86 -105.09 22.19
CA SER A 123 -72.45 -103.80 21.79
C SER A 123 -72.26 -102.71 22.84
N THR A 124 -72.29 -103.05 24.13
CA THR A 124 -71.99 -102.11 25.21
C THR A 124 -70.51 -101.72 25.21
N ALA A 125 -69.60 -102.67 24.93
CA ALA A 125 -68.18 -102.38 24.79
C ALA A 125 -67.89 -101.49 23.57
N ASP A 126 -68.51 -101.77 22.42
CA ASP A 126 -68.38 -100.96 21.21
C ASP A 126 -68.96 -99.55 21.39
N ALA A 127 -70.08 -99.41 22.10
CA ALA A 127 -70.64 -98.11 22.47
C ALA A 127 -69.72 -97.33 23.42
N LYS A 128 -69.11 -97.98 24.41
CA LYS A 128 -68.11 -97.36 25.29
C LYS A 128 -66.87 -96.91 24.52
N LYS A 129 -66.40 -97.74 23.58
CA LYS A 129 -65.28 -97.38 22.70
C LYS A 129 -65.62 -96.17 21.84
N SER A 130 -66.78 -96.18 21.19
CA SER A 130 -67.27 -95.07 20.37
C SER A 130 -67.44 -93.77 21.18
N ALA A 131 -67.94 -93.86 22.41
CA ALA A 131 -68.02 -92.72 23.33
C ALA A 131 -66.61 -92.20 23.70
N GLY A 132 -65.65 -93.10 23.91
CA GLY A 132 -64.25 -92.76 24.11
C GLY A 132 -63.63 -92.04 22.91
N ASP A 133 -63.85 -92.55 21.70
CA ASP A 133 -63.35 -91.96 20.45
C ASP A 133 -63.98 -90.58 20.17
N ALA A 134 -65.28 -90.42 20.45
CA ALA A 134 -65.97 -89.13 20.35
C ALA A 134 -65.44 -88.12 21.37
N SER A 135 -65.19 -88.54 22.62
CA SER A 135 -64.56 -87.69 23.64
C SER A 135 -63.13 -87.31 23.25
N ALA A 136 -62.35 -88.23 22.69
CA ALA A 136 -61.00 -87.96 22.20
C ALA A 136 -61.01 -86.99 21.02
N SER A 137 -61.96 -87.14 20.10
CA SER A 137 -62.16 -86.23 18.97
C SER A 137 -62.59 -84.84 19.43
N ALA A 138 -63.49 -84.74 20.41
CA ALA A 138 -63.90 -83.47 21.00
C ALA A 138 -62.72 -82.77 21.70
N ALA A 139 -61.88 -83.52 22.42
CA ALA A 139 -60.65 -82.99 23.02
C ALA A 139 -59.65 -82.49 21.96
N GLN A 140 -59.50 -83.21 20.84
CA GLN A 140 -58.66 -82.77 19.71
C GLN A 140 -59.21 -81.51 19.05
N VAL A 141 -60.52 -81.42 18.82
CA VAL A 141 -61.15 -80.20 18.27
C VAL A 141 -60.98 -79.02 19.21
N ALA A 142 -61.15 -79.22 20.53
CA ALA A 142 -60.91 -78.17 21.51
C ALA A 142 -59.45 -77.67 21.47
N ALA A 143 -58.48 -78.59 21.39
CA ALA A 143 -57.06 -78.25 21.24
C ALA A 143 -56.78 -77.46 19.96
N LEU A 144 -57.34 -77.89 18.81
CA LEU A 144 -57.19 -77.17 17.54
C LEU A 144 -57.82 -75.76 17.58
N VAL A 145 -58.94 -75.57 18.26
CA VAL A 145 -59.55 -74.24 18.45
C VAL A 145 -58.65 -73.36 19.30
N THR A 146 -58.02 -73.89 20.34
CA THR A 146 -57.02 -73.16 21.14
C THR A 146 -55.82 -72.77 20.27
N ASP A 147 -55.22 -73.71 19.53
CA ASP A 147 -54.08 -73.44 18.65
C ASP A 147 -54.41 -72.39 17.57
N ALA A 148 -55.62 -72.44 16.99
CA ALA A 148 -56.08 -71.45 16.03
C ALA A 148 -56.27 -70.06 16.66
N THR A 149 -56.78 -70.01 17.89
CA THR A 149 -56.95 -68.76 18.64
C THR A 149 -55.60 -68.14 19.00
N ASP A 150 -54.65 -68.96 19.46
CA ASP A 150 -53.29 -68.53 19.78
C ASP A 150 -52.55 -68.06 18.52
N SER A 151 -52.73 -68.75 17.40
CA SER A 151 -52.20 -68.33 16.09
C SER A 151 -52.79 -67.00 15.62
N ALA A 152 -54.10 -66.78 15.79
CA ALA A 152 -54.75 -65.51 15.46
C ALA A 152 -54.26 -64.36 16.35
N ARG A 153 -54.02 -64.63 17.64
CA ARG A 153 -53.42 -63.67 18.57
C ARG A 153 -51.99 -63.34 18.18
N ALA A 154 -51.18 -64.33 17.84
CA ALA A 154 -49.82 -64.14 17.35
C ALA A 154 -49.79 -63.31 16.07
N ALA A 155 -50.67 -63.60 15.10
CA ALA A 155 -50.81 -62.81 13.88
C ALA A 155 -51.20 -61.35 14.16
N SER A 156 -52.11 -61.12 15.11
CA SER A 156 -52.50 -59.77 15.54
C SER A 156 -51.35 -59.01 16.20
N THR A 157 -50.55 -59.69 17.03
CA THR A 157 -49.34 -59.11 17.62
C THR A 157 -48.31 -58.75 16.54
N SER A 158 -48.06 -59.65 15.59
CA SER A 158 -47.14 -59.40 14.47
C SER A 158 -47.62 -58.24 13.59
N ALA A 159 -48.92 -58.13 13.33
CA ALA A 159 -49.50 -57.01 12.59
C ALA A 159 -49.31 -55.67 13.34
N GLY A 160 -49.47 -55.68 14.67
CA GLY A 160 -49.19 -54.52 15.52
C GLY A 160 -47.73 -54.10 15.48
N GLN A 161 -46.80 -55.07 15.59
CA GLN A 161 -45.35 -54.81 15.50
C GLN A 161 -44.95 -54.25 14.12
N ALA A 162 -45.54 -54.79 13.04
CA ALA A 162 -45.31 -54.28 11.69
C ALA A 162 -45.82 -52.83 11.52
N ALA A 163 -46.99 -52.51 12.08
CA ALA A 163 -47.53 -51.16 12.08
C ALA A 163 -46.63 -50.18 12.87
N SER A 164 -46.15 -50.57 14.06
CA SER A 164 -45.19 -49.77 14.84
C SER A 164 -43.89 -49.55 14.07
N SER A 165 -43.34 -50.59 13.44
CA SER A 165 -42.12 -50.49 12.64
C SER A 165 -42.30 -49.56 11.43
N ALA A 166 -43.46 -49.61 10.77
CA ALA A 166 -43.78 -48.70 9.67
C ALA A 166 -43.88 -47.23 10.15
N GLN A 167 -44.45 -46.99 11.33
CA GLN A 167 -44.53 -45.65 11.92
C GLN A 167 -43.16 -45.11 12.33
N GLU A 168 -42.29 -45.95 12.88
CA GLU A 168 -40.90 -45.61 13.18
C GLU A 168 -40.12 -45.29 11.91
N ALA A 169 -40.28 -46.09 10.84
CA ALA A 169 -39.65 -45.84 9.55
C ALA A 169 -40.11 -44.51 8.93
N SER A 170 -41.42 -44.20 9.00
CA SER A 170 -41.98 -42.92 8.56
C SER A 170 -41.38 -41.75 9.34
N SER A 171 -41.33 -41.86 10.68
CA SER A 171 -40.72 -40.83 11.54
C SER A 171 -39.23 -40.64 11.27
N GLY A 172 -38.51 -41.74 10.97
CA GLY A 172 -37.12 -41.71 10.56
C GLY A 172 -36.91 -41.03 9.21
N ALA A 173 -37.79 -41.25 8.23
CA ALA A 173 -37.74 -40.59 6.93
C ALA A 173 -37.99 -39.08 7.04
N GLU A 174 -38.97 -38.67 7.85
CA GLU A 174 -39.21 -37.24 8.13
C GLU A 174 -38.03 -36.57 8.84
N ALA A 175 -37.43 -37.26 9.81
CA ALA A 175 -36.22 -36.76 10.48
C ALA A 175 -35.05 -36.62 9.50
N ALA A 176 -34.87 -37.57 8.59
CA ALA A 176 -33.84 -37.51 7.55
C ALA A 176 -34.09 -36.34 6.57
N SER A 177 -35.34 -36.13 6.17
CA SER A 177 -35.75 -35.00 5.32
C SER A 177 -35.46 -33.66 6.00
N ALA A 178 -35.83 -33.52 7.28
CA ALA A 178 -35.54 -32.32 8.06
C ALA A 178 -34.02 -32.07 8.18
N LYS A 179 -33.22 -33.12 8.37
CA LYS A 179 -31.75 -33.02 8.41
C LYS A 179 -31.14 -32.65 7.07
N ALA A 180 -31.71 -33.12 5.96
CA ALA A 180 -31.28 -32.71 4.62
C ALA A 180 -31.54 -31.20 4.41
N THR A 181 -32.73 -30.70 4.76
CA THR A 181 -33.04 -29.26 4.69
C THR A 181 -32.16 -28.41 5.61
N GLU A 182 -31.83 -28.91 6.80
CA GLU A 182 -30.90 -28.23 7.71
C GLU A 182 -29.49 -28.13 7.09
N ALA A 183 -29.01 -29.22 6.47
CA ALA A 183 -27.73 -29.23 5.77
C ALA A 183 -27.70 -28.25 4.58
N GLU A 184 -28.78 -28.16 3.80
CA GLU A 184 -28.91 -27.17 2.72
C GLU A 184 -28.85 -25.73 3.24
N LYS A 185 -29.53 -25.44 4.35
CA LYS A 185 -29.45 -24.12 5.01
C LYS A 185 -28.04 -23.81 5.49
N SER A 186 -27.35 -24.78 6.09
CA SER A 186 -25.95 -24.62 6.51
C SER A 186 -25.02 -24.39 5.33
N ALA A 187 -25.21 -25.09 4.21
CA ALA A 187 -24.44 -24.88 2.98
C ALA A 187 -24.66 -23.48 2.40
N ALA A 188 -25.91 -23.00 2.36
CA ALA A 188 -26.23 -21.64 1.92
C ALA A 188 -25.63 -20.57 2.84
N ALA A 189 -25.63 -20.80 4.16
CA ALA A 189 -24.98 -19.92 5.12
C ALA A 189 -23.45 -19.88 4.96
N ALA A 190 -22.82 -21.03 4.66
CA ALA A 190 -21.40 -21.12 4.38
C ALA A 190 -21.02 -20.36 3.10
N GLU A 191 -21.79 -20.49 2.01
CA GLU A 191 -21.53 -19.73 0.78
C GLU A 191 -21.73 -18.23 0.98
N SER A 192 -22.76 -17.84 1.75
CA SER A 192 -22.98 -16.44 2.12
C SER A 192 -21.80 -15.88 2.93
N SER A 193 -21.25 -16.66 3.87
CA SER A 193 -20.07 -16.28 4.66
C SER A 193 -18.81 -16.15 3.82
N LYS A 194 -18.61 -17.05 2.85
CA LYS A 194 -17.52 -16.97 1.86
C LYS A 194 -17.62 -15.70 1.00
N ASN A 195 -18.81 -15.34 0.54
CA ASN A 195 -19.04 -14.10 -0.21
C ASN A 195 -18.80 -12.86 0.63
N ALA A 196 -19.21 -12.87 1.90
CA ALA A 196 -18.91 -11.80 2.85
C ALA A 196 -17.39 -11.65 3.05
N ALA A 197 -16.68 -12.76 3.26
CA ALA A 197 -15.22 -12.77 3.40
C ALA A 197 -14.50 -12.24 2.14
N ALA A 198 -14.96 -12.61 0.94
CA ALA A 198 -14.43 -12.08 -0.32
C ALA A 198 -14.66 -10.57 -0.46
N THR A 199 -15.83 -10.08 -0.06
CA THR A 199 -16.15 -8.65 -0.03
C THR A 199 -15.25 -7.90 0.95
N SER A 200 -15.04 -8.44 2.14
CA SER A 200 -14.12 -7.88 3.14
C SER A 200 -12.67 -7.86 2.65
N ALA A 201 -12.22 -8.91 1.96
CA ALA A 201 -10.89 -8.95 1.35
C ALA A 201 -10.72 -7.86 0.27
N GLY A 202 -11.75 -7.64 -0.56
CA GLY A 202 -11.77 -6.54 -1.52
C GLY A 202 -11.70 -5.16 -0.84
N ALA A 203 -12.47 -4.95 0.22
CA ALA A 203 -12.43 -3.70 1.00
C ALA A 203 -11.07 -3.46 1.66
N ALA A 204 -10.40 -4.52 2.15
CA ALA A 204 -9.05 -4.44 2.70
C ALA A 204 -8.02 -4.04 1.62
N LYS A 205 -8.12 -4.61 0.41
CA LYS A 205 -7.26 -4.25 -0.74
C LYS A 205 -7.42 -2.79 -1.16
N THR A 206 -8.66 -2.30 -1.17
CA THR A 206 -8.95 -0.88 -1.42
C THR A 206 -8.36 0.02 -0.33
N SER A 207 -8.45 -0.40 0.94
CA SER A 207 -7.88 0.34 2.07
C SER A 207 -6.35 0.38 2.00
N GLU A 208 -5.68 -0.71 1.61
CA GLU A 208 -4.24 -0.76 1.36
C GLU A 208 -3.83 0.26 0.27
N THR A 209 -4.59 0.31 -0.82
CA THR A 209 -4.36 1.28 -1.92
C THR A 209 -4.54 2.73 -1.46
N ASN A 210 -5.59 3.00 -0.68
CA ASN A 210 -5.85 4.33 -0.12
C ASN A 210 -4.76 4.78 0.87
N ALA A 211 -4.23 3.84 1.68
CA ALA A 211 -3.13 4.11 2.59
C ALA A 211 -1.84 4.47 1.82
N ALA A 212 -1.52 3.72 0.75
CA ALA A 212 -0.38 4.01 -0.11
C ALA A 212 -0.51 5.39 -0.81
N ALA A 213 -1.69 5.71 -1.34
CA ALA A 213 -1.96 7.03 -1.94
C ALA A 213 -1.82 8.18 -0.92
N SER A 214 -2.25 7.94 0.32
CA SER A 214 -2.12 8.89 1.43
C SER A 214 -0.64 9.11 1.81
N GLN A 215 0.17 8.05 1.83
CA GLN A 215 1.62 8.14 2.06
C GLN A 215 2.31 8.95 0.96
N GLN A 216 1.97 8.71 -0.31
CA GLN A 216 2.52 9.46 -1.44
C GLN A 216 2.13 10.95 -1.39
N SER A 217 0.90 11.24 -1.00
CA SER A 217 0.41 12.61 -0.80
C SER A 217 1.18 13.32 0.33
N ALA A 218 1.42 12.62 1.45
CA ALA A 218 2.21 13.15 2.56
C ALA A 218 3.67 13.42 2.14
N ALA A 219 4.29 12.51 1.39
CA ALA A 219 5.66 12.69 0.87
C ALA A 219 5.76 13.89 -0.09
N THR A 220 4.75 14.09 -0.96
CA THR A 220 4.68 15.23 -1.88
C THR A 220 4.54 16.56 -1.12
N SER A 221 3.67 16.59 -0.11
CA SER A 221 3.52 17.74 0.79
C SER A 221 4.81 18.07 1.54
N ALA A 222 5.52 17.05 2.03
CA ALA A 222 6.81 17.24 2.72
C ALA A 222 7.89 17.83 1.77
N SER A 223 7.98 17.34 0.53
CA SER A 223 8.89 17.88 -0.49
C SER A 223 8.56 19.33 -0.85
N THR A 224 7.27 19.65 -0.97
CA THR A 224 6.80 21.02 -1.21
C THR A 224 7.18 21.95 -0.05
N ALA A 225 6.99 21.51 1.19
CA ALA A 225 7.38 22.27 2.37
C ALA A 225 8.90 22.51 2.43
N ALA A 226 9.71 21.50 2.12
CA ALA A 226 11.18 21.63 2.05
C ALA A 226 11.63 22.64 0.98
N THR A 227 10.95 22.64 -0.18
CA THR A 227 11.21 23.60 -1.27
C THR A 227 10.88 25.01 -0.81
N LYS A 228 9.70 25.21 -0.19
CA LYS A 228 9.29 26.53 0.33
C LYS A 228 10.19 27.04 1.45
N ALA A 229 10.70 26.17 2.31
CA ALA A 229 11.70 26.54 3.31
C ALA A 229 13.01 27.02 2.65
N SER A 230 13.43 26.38 1.56
CA SER A 230 14.65 26.76 0.82
C SER A 230 14.48 28.09 0.08
N GLU A 231 13.31 28.32 -0.53
CA GLU A 231 12.95 29.61 -1.14
C GLU A 231 12.96 30.72 -0.09
N ALA A 232 12.33 30.51 1.08
CA ALA A 232 12.32 31.48 2.16
C ALA A 232 13.73 31.79 2.69
N ALA A 233 14.60 30.77 2.83
CA ALA A 233 15.99 30.96 3.22
C ALA A 233 16.77 31.78 2.18
N THR A 234 16.47 31.62 0.88
CA THR A 234 17.08 32.42 -0.20
C THR A 234 16.61 33.87 -0.11
N SER A 235 15.30 34.11 0.01
CA SER A 235 14.77 35.47 0.20
C SER A 235 15.33 36.17 1.44
N ALA A 236 15.59 35.44 2.52
CA ALA A 236 16.25 35.99 3.71
C ALA A 236 17.69 36.44 3.42
N ARG A 237 18.46 35.67 2.64
CA ARG A 237 19.82 36.05 2.21
C ARG A 237 19.80 37.28 1.31
N ASP A 238 18.86 37.35 0.37
CA ASP A 238 18.71 38.50 -0.53
C ASP A 238 18.35 39.78 0.24
N ALA A 239 17.53 39.66 1.29
CA ALA A 239 17.21 40.77 2.18
C ALA A 239 18.44 41.27 2.95
N VAL A 240 19.30 40.36 3.43
CA VAL A 240 20.57 40.73 4.08
C VAL A 240 21.52 41.42 3.10
N ALA A 241 21.69 40.87 1.89
CA ALA A 241 22.49 41.48 0.84
C ALA A 241 21.98 42.89 0.48
N SER A 242 20.66 43.06 0.38
CA SER A 242 20.03 44.36 0.13
C SER A 242 20.29 45.36 1.26
N LYS A 243 20.29 44.92 2.52
CA LYS A 243 20.64 45.76 3.67
C LYS A 243 22.11 46.21 3.62
N GLU A 244 23.03 45.33 3.24
CA GLU A 244 24.46 45.67 3.09
C GLU A 244 24.71 46.63 1.92
N ALA A 245 24.01 46.44 0.80
CA ALA A 245 24.04 47.35 -0.34
C ALA A 245 23.51 48.75 0.04
N ALA A 246 22.45 48.81 0.83
CA ALA A 246 21.92 50.08 1.36
C ALA A 246 22.94 50.76 2.28
N LYS A 247 23.62 50.03 3.18
CA LYS A 247 24.66 50.58 4.06
C LYS A 247 25.87 51.11 3.27
N SER A 248 26.26 50.39 2.22
CA SER A 248 27.33 50.83 1.31
C SER A 248 26.94 52.12 0.58
N SER A 249 25.68 52.21 0.14
CA SER A 249 25.14 53.41 -0.51
C SER A 249 25.12 54.62 0.45
N GLU A 250 24.75 54.42 1.72
CA GLU A 250 24.81 55.44 2.76
C GLU A 250 26.24 55.99 2.93
N THR A 251 27.24 55.10 2.98
CA THR A 251 28.66 55.47 3.10
C THR A 251 29.16 56.25 1.88
N ASN A 252 28.76 55.83 0.68
CA ASN A 252 29.07 56.54 -0.56
C ASN A 252 28.44 57.93 -0.60
N ALA A 253 27.20 58.08 -0.11
CA ALA A 253 26.53 59.36 0.02
C ALA A 253 27.26 60.29 1.00
N SER A 254 27.64 59.79 2.19
CA SER A 254 28.43 60.55 3.17
C SER A 254 29.78 60.98 2.61
N SER A 255 30.47 60.09 1.89
CA SER A 255 31.75 60.40 1.24
C SER A 255 31.59 61.47 0.16
N SER A 256 30.53 61.38 -0.63
CA SER A 256 30.19 62.37 -1.67
C SER A 256 29.88 63.74 -1.07
N ALA A 257 29.15 63.78 0.05
CA ALA A 257 28.89 65.02 0.80
C ALA A 257 30.19 65.65 1.31
N GLY A 258 31.12 64.85 1.86
CA GLY A 258 32.44 65.34 2.30
C GLY A 258 33.29 65.91 1.15
N ARG A 259 33.26 65.27 -0.02
CA ARG A 259 33.92 65.78 -1.24
C ARG A 259 33.30 67.10 -1.70
N ALA A 260 31.97 67.21 -1.67
CA ALA A 260 31.26 68.45 -2.01
C ALA A 260 31.63 69.60 -1.05
N ALA A 261 31.67 69.34 0.26
CA ALA A 261 32.09 70.32 1.26
C ALA A 261 33.54 70.80 1.03
N SER A 262 34.46 69.86 0.79
CA SER A 262 35.86 70.19 0.48
C SER A 262 35.98 71.05 -0.79
N SER A 263 35.19 70.73 -1.82
CA SER A 263 35.14 71.51 -3.05
C SER A 263 34.59 72.92 -2.83
N ALA A 264 33.59 73.09 -1.97
CA ALA A 264 33.07 74.40 -1.60
C ALA A 264 34.15 75.26 -0.91
N THR A 265 34.89 74.69 0.04
CA THR A 265 36.03 75.36 0.69
C THR A 265 37.12 75.76 -0.32
N ALA A 266 37.44 74.89 -1.28
CA ALA A 266 38.41 75.20 -2.33
C ALA A 266 37.94 76.36 -3.23
N ALA A 267 36.66 76.42 -3.55
CA ALA A 267 36.06 77.53 -4.31
C ALA A 267 36.12 78.85 -3.53
N GLU A 268 35.79 78.84 -2.23
CA GLU A 268 35.92 80.02 -1.36
C GLU A 268 37.36 80.54 -1.27
N ASN A 269 38.34 79.64 -1.11
CA ASN A 269 39.75 80.00 -1.10
C ASN A 269 40.19 80.61 -2.43
N SER A 270 39.73 80.06 -3.55
CA SER A 270 40.00 80.60 -4.88
C SER A 270 39.39 82.00 -5.05
N ALA A 271 38.18 82.23 -4.55
CA ALA A 271 37.54 83.55 -4.55
C ALA A 271 38.33 84.57 -3.69
N ARG A 272 38.83 84.15 -2.53
CA ARG A 272 39.71 84.99 -1.68
C ARG A 272 41.00 85.36 -2.42
N ALA A 273 41.66 84.38 -3.06
CA ALA A 273 42.87 84.61 -3.84
C ALA A 273 42.65 85.56 -5.03
N ALA A 274 41.51 85.43 -5.71
CA ALA A 274 41.12 86.35 -6.78
C ALA A 274 40.95 87.79 -6.25
N LYS A 275 40.30 87.97 -5.09
CA LYS A 275 40.12 89.30 -4.47
C LYS A 275 41.45 89.92 -3.99
N THR A 276 42.36 89.10 -3.48
CA THR A 276 43.74 89.55 -3.20
C THR A 276 44.44 89.99 -4.48
N SER A 277 44.29 89.25 -5.57
CA SER A 277 44.88 89.60 -6.88
C SER A 277 44.30 90.92 -7.43
N GLU A 278 42.99 91.14 -7.30
CA GLU A 278 42.35 92.42 -7.65
C GLU A 278 42.95 93.59 -6.85
N THR A 279 43.16 93.40 -5.54
CA THR A 279 43.77 94.41 -4.66
C THR A 279 45.21 94.72 -5.08
N ASN A 280 45.98 93.70 -5.43
CA ASN A 280 47.36 93.85 -5.91
C ASN A 280 47.41 94.57 -7.27
N ALA A 281 46.47 94.27 -8.17
CA ALA A 281 46.35 94.96 -9.45
C ALA A 281 46.05 96.45 -9.26
N ARG A 282 45.07 96.80 -8.41
CA ARG A 282 44.78 98.20 -8.05
C ARG A 282 45.99 98.91 -7.43
N SER A 283 46.70 98.21 -6.53
CA SER A 283 47.91 98.77 -5.92
C SER A 283 49.00 99.05 -6.95
N SER A 284 49.13 98.17 -7.95
CA SER A 284 50.07 98.32 -9.07
C SER A 284 49.67 99.45 -10.01
N GLU A 285 48.37 99.60 -10.30
CA GLU A 285 47.81 100.73 -11.05
C GLU A 285 48.14 102.06 -10.36
N THR A 286 47.88 102.18 -9.05
CA THR A 286 48.23 103.37 -8.29
C THR A 286 49.75 103.63 -8.28
N ALA A 287 50.58 102.58 -8.23
CA ALA A 287 52.03 102.73 -8.33
C ALA A 287 52.44 103.28 -9.71
N ALA A 288 51.85 102.76 -10.79
CA ALA A 288 52.09 103.24 -12.15
C ALA A 288 51.65 104.71 -12.34
N GLU A 289 50.49 105.09 -11.80
CA GLU A 289 50.01 106.48 -11.80
C GLU A 289 51.01 107.41 -11.09
N ARG A 290 51.48 107.04 -9.89
CA ARG A 290 52.50 107.82 -9.17
C ARG A 290 53.79 107.94 -9.97
N SER A 291 54.23 106.87 -10.63
CA SER A 291 55.40 106.92 -11.51
C SER A 291 55.18 107.85 -12.70
N ALA A 292 53.99 107.87 -13.30
CA ALA A 292 53.64 108.79 -14.37
C ALA A 292 53.64 110.25 -13.91
N SER A 293 53.08 110.54 -12.72
CA SER A 293 53.15 111.87 -12.10
C SER A 293 54.60 112.30 -11.86
N ALA A 294 55.42 111.43 -11.27
CA ALA A 294 56.83 111.71 -11.04
C ALA A 294 57.60 112.00 -12.35
N ALA A 295 57.29 111.28 -13.43
CA ALA A 295 57.86 111.55 -14.75
C ALA A 295 57.41 112.91 -15.32
N ALA A 296 56.15 113.30 -15.12
CA ALA A 296 55.63 114.61 -15.52
C ALA A 296 56.29 115.75 -14.73
N ASP A 297 56.47 115.57 -13.42
CA ASP A 297 57.20 116.51 -12.56
C ASP A 297 58.66 116.64 -13.01
N ALA A 298 59.33 115.52 -13.31
CA ALA A 298 60.69 115.51 -13.85
C ALA A 298 60.78 116.23 -15.20
N LYS A 299 59.81 116.04 -16.10
CA LYS A 299 59.72 116.79 -17.37
C LYS A 299 59.58 118.29 -17.13
N THR A 300 58.75 118.68 -16.18
CA THR A 300 58.54 120.09 -15.80
C THR A 300 59.83 120.69 -15.23
N ALA A 301 60.51 119.98 -14.34
CA ALA A 301 61.80 120.39 -13.77
C ALA A 301 62.90 120.52 -14.85
N ALA A 302 62.95 119.60 -15.81
CA ALA A 302 63.85 119.66 -16.95
C ALA A 302 63.56 120.86 -17.86
N ALA A 303 62.28 121.16 -18.13
CA ALA A 303 61.87 122.34 -18.87
C ALA A 303 62.25 123.64 -18.14
N GLY A 304 62.07 123.69 -16.81
CA GLY A 304 62.51 124.80 -15.97
C GLY A 304 64.03 125.01 -16.02
N SER A 305 64.79 123.91 -15.99
CA SER A 305 66.25 123.92 -16.11
C SER A 305 66.69 124.41 -17.51
N ALA A 306 66.01 123.99 -18.58
CA ALA A 306 66.26 124.48 -19.94
C ALA A 306 65.95 125.98 -20.09
N SER A 307 64.85 126.46 -19.50
CA SER A 307 64.51 127.89 -19.44
C SER A 307 65.60 128.68 -18.71
N THR A 308 66.04 128.18 -17.55
CA THR A 308 67.15 128.79 -16.78
C THR A 308 68.43 128.86 -17.61
N ALA A 309 68.78 127.78 -18.33
CA ALA A 309 69.94 127.77 -19.23
C ALA A 309 69.80 128.78 -20.37
N SER A 310 68.61 128.92 -20.96
CA SER A 310 68.30 129.92 -21.99
C SER A 310 68.45 131.35 -21.46
N THR A 311 67.94 131.63 -20.26
CA THR A 311 68.15 132.92 -19.58
C THR A 311 69.64 133.20 -19.37
N LYS A 312 70.40 132.22 -18.86
CA LYS A 312 71.85 132.35 -18.66
C LYS A 312 72.61 132.58 -19.96
N ALA A 313 72.23 131.91 -21.05
CA ALA A 313 72.80 132.16 -22.37
C ALA A 313 72.51 133.58 -22.87
N THR A 314 71.30 134.08 -22.62
CA THR A 314 70.90 135.45 -22.95
C THR A 314 71.69 136.48 -22.13
N GLU A 315 71.86 136.26 -20.83
CA GLU A 315 72.71 137.08 -19.95
C GLU A 315 74.17 137.10 -20.40
N ALA A 316 74.72 135.94 -20.80
CA ALA A 316 76.07 135.83 -21.35
C ALA A 316 76.20 136.59 -22.68
N ALA A 317 75.21 136.49 -23.56
CA ALA A 317 75.16 137.26 -24.81
C ALA A 317 75.10 138.77 -24.53
N GLY A 318 74.29 139.22 -23.58
CA GLY A 318 74.25 140.61 -23.13
C GLY A 318 75.61 141.08 -22.61
N SER A 319 76.29 140.25 -21.80
CA SER A 319 77.64 140.53 -21.30
C SER A 319 78.66 140.65 -22.45
N ALA A 320 78.55 139.83 -23.50
CA ALA A 320 79.39 139.92 -24.68
C ALA A 320 79.14 141.21 -25.50
N VAL A 321 77.89 141.67 -25.59
CA VAL A 321 77.55 142.97 -26.18
C VAL A 321 78.17 144.10 -25.37
N SER A 322 78.05 144.08 -24.04
CA SER A 322 78.68 145.08 -23.16
C SER A 322 80.22 145.08 -23.29
N ALA A 323 80.84 143.91 -23.43
CA ALA A 323 82.27 143.81 -23.70
C ALA A 323 82.64 144.40 -25.07
N SER A 324 81.82 144.16 -26.10
CA SER A 324 82.01 144.71 -27.44
C SER A 324 81.86 146.23 -27.46
N GLN A 325 80.87 146.79 -26.77
CA GLN A 325 80.71 148.23 -26.59
C GLN A 325 81.90 148.83 -25.84
N SER A 326 82.40 148.16 -24.81
CA SER A 326 83.60 148.58 -24.07
C SER A 326 84.84 148.59 -24.96
N LYS A 327 84.99 147.59 -25.84
CA LYS A 327 86.04 147.56 -26.88
C LYS A 327 85.92 148.77 -27.81
N SER A 328 84.72 149.05 -28.34
CA SER A 328 84.50 150.22 -29.20
C SER A 328 84.73 151.54 -28.47
N ALA A 329 84.38 151.64 -27.19
CA ALA A 329 84.67 152.80 -26.35
C ALA A 329 86.19 152.99 -26.14
N ALA A 330 86.93 151.89 -25.94
CA ALA A 330 88.38 151.90 -25.84
C ALA A 330 89.04 152.31 -27.17
N GLU A 331 88.55 151.80 -28.31
CA GLU A 331 88.99 152.22 -29.65
C GLU A 331 88.75 153.72 -29.88
N ALA A 332 87.57 154.23 -29.50
CA ALA A 332 87.26 155.66 -29.57
C ALA A 332 88.18 156.50 -28.64
N ALA A 333 88.53 155.99 -27.47
CA ALA A 333 89.51 156.63 -26.57
C ALA A 333 90.92 156.65 -27.19
N ALA A 334 91.35 155.57 -27.85
CA ALA A 334 92.64 155.50 -28.54
C ALA A 334 92.73 156.49 -29.70
N ILE A 335 91.66 156.65 -30.50
CA ILE A 335 91.61 157.67 -31.57
C ILE A 335 91.75 159.08 -30.98
N ARG A 336 91.04 159.38 -29.89
CA ARG A 336 91.16 160.69 -29.20
C ARG A 336 92.59 160.96 -28.73
N ALA A 337 93.25 159.97 -28.14
CA ALA A 337 94.64 160.10 -27.71
C ALA A 337 95.58 160.39 -28.90
N LYS A 338 95.40 159.68 -30.02
CA LYS A 338 96.18 159.90 -31.25
C LYS A 338 96.01 161.31 -31.82
N ASN A 339 94.77 161.83 -31.83
CA ASN A 339 94.50 163.19 -32.31
C ASN A 339 95.10 164.26 -31.38
N SER A 340 95.05 164.06 -30.06
CA SER A 340 95.66 164.97 -29.09
C SER A 340 97.19 165.01 -29.22
N ALA A 341 97.84 163.86 -29.45
CA ALA A 341 99.28 163.80 -29.67
C ALA A 341 99.70 164.58 -30.92
N LYS A 342 98.99 164.40 -32.04
CA LYS A 342 99.27 165.14 -33.29
C LYS A 342 99.16 166.66 -33.11
N ARG A 343 98.17 167.11 -32.34
CA ARG A 343 97.93 168.53 -32.07
C ARG A 343 99.02 169.18 -31.21
N ALA A 344 99.74 168.39 -30.41
CA ALA A 344 100.87 168.88 -29.63
C ALA A 344 102.14 169.08 -30.48
N GLU A 345 102.37 168.23 -31.49
CA GLU A 345 103.49 168.35 -32.43
C GLU A 345 103.40 169.63 -33.29
N ASP A 346 102.20 169.97 -33.75
CA ASP A 346 101.98 171.14 -34.60
C ASP A 346 102.30 172.47 -33.88
N ILE A 347 102.07 172.55 -32.57
CA ILE A 347 102.33 173.77 -31.77
C ILE A 347 103.84 173.98 -31.55
N ALA A 348 104.61 172.90 -31.40
CA ALA A 348 106.04 172.98 -31.14
C ALA A 348 106.84 173.56 -32.32
N SER A 349 106.38 173.38 -33.56
CA SER A 349 107.10 173.85 -34.76
C SER A 349 106.96 175.36 -35.02
N ALA A 350 106.01 176.04 -34.38
CA ALA A 350 105.71 177.45 -34.66
C ALA A 350 106.57 178.46 -33.87
N VAL A 351 107.46 178.03 -32.97
CA VAL A 351 108.07 178.88 -31.92
C VAL A 351 109.59 179.14 -32.08
N ALA A 352 110.20 178.87 -33.24
CA ALA A 352 111.61 179.22 -33.47
C ALA A 352 111.80 180.74 -33.71
N LEU A 353 112.58 181.43 -32.88
CA LEU A 353 112.86 182.87 -32.95
C LEU A 353 114.23 183.16 -33.59
N GLU A 354 114.30 184.18 -34.46
CA GLU A 354 115.51 184.60 -35.22
C GLU A 354 115.90 186.07 -34.94
N ASP A 355 117.14 186.46 -35.27
CA ASP A 355 117.71 187.81 -35.05
C ASP A 355 117.10 188.91 -35.93
N ALA A 356 117.16 190.16 -35.45
CA ALA A 356 116.62 191.31 -36.18
C ALA A 356 117.58 191.88 -37.22
N ASP A 357 117.00 192.33 -38.33
CA ASP A 357 117.65 193.19 -39.32
C ASP A 357 116.73 194.37 -39.66
N THR A 358 117.27 195.35 -40.37
CA THR A 358 116.62 196.57 -40.87
C THR A 358 115.33 196.33 -41.67
N THR A 359 115.04 195.10 -42.11
CA THR A 359 113.78 194.72 -42.77
C THR A 359 112.95 193.67 -42.01
N ARG A 360 113.50 193.04 -40.95
CA ARG A 360 112.88 191.94 -40.21
C ARG A 360 112.97 192.15 -38.71
N LYS A 361 111.81 192.17 -38.04
CA LYS A 361 111.74 192.24 -36.58
C LYS A 361 112.28 190.94 -35.98
N GLY A 362 113.33 191.05 -35.18
CA GLY A 362 113.89 189.96 -34.38
C GLY A 362 114.41 190.48 -33.04
N ILE A 363 115.24 189.70 -32.36
CA ILE A 363 115.88 190.06 -31.08
C ILE A 363 117.27 190.70 -31.32
N VAL A 364 117.64 191.74 -30.55
CA VAL A 364 118.94 192.47 -30.66
C VAL A 364 119.48 192.80 -29.27
N GLN A 365 120.81 192.76 -29.09
CA GLN A 365 121.48 192.96 -27.80
C GLN A 365 122.11 194.38 -27.69
N LEU A 366 122.01 195.01 -26.51
CA LEU A 366 122.36 196.43 -26.28
C LEU A 366 123.66 196.61 -25.45
N SER A 367 124.47 197.63 -25.74
CA SER A 367 125.77 197.92 -25.06
C SER A 367 125.92 199.37 -24.59
N SER A 368 126.56 199.58 -23.42
CA SER A 368 126.67 200.88 -22.74
C SER A 368 128.09 201.44 -22.64
N ALA A 369 129.07 200.88 -23.35
CA ALA A 369 130.45 201.33 -23.32
C ALA A 369 130.67 202.57 -24.21
N THR A 370 131.36 203.58 -23.67
CA THR A 370 131.58 204.89 -24.33
C THR A 370 132.75 204.91 -25.32
N ASN A 371 133.46 203.79 -25.45
CA ASN A 371 134.57 203.57 -26.38
C ASN A 371 134.38 202.29 -27.22
N SER A 372 133.13 201.82 -27.40
CA SER A 372 132.83 200.56 -28.09
C SER A 372 133.01 200.66 -29.60
N THR A 373 133.72 199.70 -30.20
CA THR A 373 133.87 199.54 -31.66
C THR A 373 132.93 198.47 -32.25
N SER A 374 131.96 197.97 -31.47
CA SER A 374 131.07 196.86 -31.87
C SER A 374 129.90 197.33 -32.75
N GLU A 375 129.77 196.78 -33.96
CA GLU A 375 128.67 197.08 -34.90
C GLU A 375 127.46 196.13 -34.75
N THR A 376 127.59 195.02 -34.00
CA THR A 376 126.52 194.04 -33.74
C THR A 376 125.71 194.32 -32.46
N LEU A 377 126.06 195.37 -31.74
CA LEU A 377 125.41 195.75 -30.48
C LEU A 377 124.91 197.19 -30.59
N ALA A 378 123.63 197.40 -30.29
CA ALA A 378 123.07 198.75 -30.34
C ALA A 378 123.51 199.58 -29.12
N ALA A 379 123.98 200.81 -29.34
CA ALA A 379 124.43 201.70 -28.27
C ALA A 379 123.26 202.16 -27.38
N THR A 380 123.45 202.14 -26.06
CA THR A 380 122.42 202.64 -25.13
C THR A 380 122.45 204.17 -25.02
N PRO A 381 121.29 204.82 -24.79
CA PRO A 381 121.23 206.26 -24.57
C PRO A 381 122.12 206.75 -23.43
N LYS A 382 122.44 205.88 -22.46
CA LYS A 382 123.37 206.17 -21.36
C LYS A 382 124.79 206.40 -21.88
N ALA A 383 125.28 205.55 -22.79
CA ALA A 383 126.58 205.74 -23.43
C ALA A 383 126.62 207.03 -24.25
N VAL A 384 125.54 207.33 -24.99
CA VAL A 384 125.41 208.57 -25.76
C VAL A 384 125.41 209.81 -24.85
N LYS A 385 124.72 209.74 -23.70
CA LYS A 385 124.62 210.85 -22.74
C LYS A 385 125.96 211.16 -22.07
N VAL A 386 126.75 210.15 -21.72
CA VAL A 386 128.08 210.33 -21.09
C VAL A 386 129.07 211.04 -22.02
N VAL A 387 129.09 210.69 -23.31
CA VAL A 387 129.91 211.38 -24.32
C VAL A 387 129.53 212.87 -24.43
N MET A 388 128.24 213.17 -24.33
CA MET A 388 127.74 214.55 -24.39
C MET A 388 128.16 215.39 -23.17
N ASP A 389 128.14 214.82 -21.96
CA ASP A 389 128.52 215.51 -20.72
C ASP A 389 130.03 215.76 -20.59
N GLU A 390 130.87 214.88 -21.15
CA GLU A 390 132.33 215.06 -21.23
C GLU A 390 132.72 216.23 -22.14
N THR A 391 131.93 216.44 -23.21
CA THR A 391 132.15 217.50 -24.20
C THR A 391 131.83 218.89 -23.61
N ASN A 392 130.81 219.00 -22.75
CA ASN A 392 130.45 220.27 -22.10
C ASN A 392 131.40 220.70 -20.96
N ARG A 393 132.19 219.79 -20.37
CA ARG A 393 133.06 220.08 -19.21
C ARG A 393 134.41 220.71 -19.58
N LYS A 394 134.86 220.62 -20.84
CA LYS A 394 136.16 221.12 -21.30
C LYS A 394 136.18 222.60 -21.72
N ALA A 395 135.09 223.36 -21.55
CA ALA A 395 134.91 224.66 -22.21
C ALA A 395 135.08 225.95 -21.34
N HIS A 396 135.50 225.94 -20.05
CA HIS A 396 135.65 227.19 -19.26
C HIS A 396 136.83 227.20 -18.24
N TRP A 397 137.56 228.36 -18.18
CA TRP A 397 138.65 228.86 -17.26
C TRP A 397 140.14 228.45 -17.53
N THR A 398 141.24 229.25 -17.43
CA THR A 398 141.63 230.70 -17.31
C THR A 398 143.17 230.90 -17.49
N VAL A 399 143.59 232.17 -17.71
CA VAL A 399 144.89 232.85 -18.05
C VAL A 399 146.09 232.77 -17.05
N ARG A 400 147.35 232.72 -17.56
CA ARG A 400 148.56 233.58 -17.25
C ARG A 400 149.93 232.93 -17.65
N HIS A 401 150.60 233.42 -18.69
CA HIS A 401 151.78 234.32 -18.66
C HIS A 401 152.02 234.90 -20.06
#